data_AF-A0A963V1Z9-F1
#
_entry.id   AF-A0A963V1Z9-F1
#
_cell.length_a   1.000
_cell.length_b   1.000
_cell.length_c   1.000
_cell.angle_alpha   90.00
_cell.angle_beta   90.00
_cell.angle_gamma   90.00
#
_symmetry.space_group_name_H-M   'P 1'
#
loop_
_entity.id
_entity.type
_entity.pdbx_description
1 polymer ?
#
loop_
_entity_poly.entity_id
_entity_poly.type
_entity_poly.pdbx_seq_one_letter_code
_entity_poly.pdbx_strand_id
1 'polypeptide(L)'
;MKIGAPKEIAPGEARVAMTPESAGLLQKLGHECFIEAGAGAAAGFSDAAYKAAGVTVVKTAAALFKGVDVIAKVRPPSDAEAKRLAKGQTLISFFYPAQSKELMELANKQGATVIAMDMVPRISRAQKMDALSSMANIAGYRAVIEAGNNFGRFFTGQVTAAGKVPPAKVLVVGAGVAGLAAIGTSTSLGAITYAFDVRPEVAEQIESMGAEFVYLDFAESQTDGAATGGYAAPSSPEFREAQLKKFRELAPEIDIVITTA
;
A
#
# COMPACT_ATOMS: atom_id res chain seq x y z
N MET A 1 -18.82 -18.87 -11.64
CA MET A 1 -18.46 -17.61 -12.32
C MET A 1 -17.05 -17.72 -12.84
N LYS A 2 -16.77 -17.03 -13.95
CA LYS A 2 -15.46 -16.90 -14.57
C LYS A 2 -14.82 -15.60 -14.11
N ILE A 3 -13.64 -15.68 -13.50
CA ILE A 3 -12.90 -14.53 -12.97
C ILE A 3 -11.64 -14.35 -13.79
N GLY A 4 -11.47 -13.18 -14.39
CA GLY A 4 -10.35 -12.84 -15.26
C GLY A 4 -9.48 -11.74 -14.68
N ALA A 5 -8.15 -11.88 -14.77
CA ALA A 5 -7.23 -10.78 -14.50
C ALA A 5 -6.43 -10.42 -15.78
N PRO A 6 -6.61 -9.22 -16.36
CA PRO A 6 -5.81 -8.76 -17.49
C PRO A 6 -4.42 -8.32 -17.03
N LYS A 7 -3.50 -8.18 -17.98
CA LYS A 7 -2.21 -7.55 -17.76
C LYS A 7 -2.43 -6.06 -17.47
N GLU A 8 -1.71 -5.53 -16.47
CA GLU A 8 -1.69 -4.09 -16.24
C GLU A 8 -0.91 -3.37 -17.35
N ILE A 9 -1.46 -2.26 -17.83
CA ILE A 9 -0.92 -1.50 -18.96
C ILE A 9 -0.30 -0.16 -18.56
N ALA A 10 -0.46 0.24 -17.29
CA ALA A 10 0.13 1.47 -16.80
C ALA A 10 1.67 1.36 -16.80
N PRO A 11 2.40 2.40 -17.27
CA PRO A 11 3.86 2.37 -17.26
C PRO A 11 4.43 2.08 -15.87
N GLY A 12 5.35 1.11 -15.78
CA GLY A 12 6.00 0.72 -14.53
C GLY A 12 5.15 -0.12 -13.57
N GLU A 13 3.88 -0.44 -13.91
CA GLU A 13 3.08 -1.33 -13.08
C GLU A 13 3.56 -2.78 -13.22
N ALA A 14 4.12 -3.32 -12.14
CA ALA A 14 4.66 -4.67 -12.09
C ALA A 14 3.74 -5.67 -11.38
N ARG A 15 2.67 -5.20 -10.72
CA ARG A 15 1.73 -6.06 -9.96
C ARG A 15 0.71 -6.72 -10.88
N VAL A 16 0.08 -7.78 -10.35
CA VAL A 16 -1.02 -8.50 -11.00
C VAL A 16 -2.14 -8.76 -9.98
N ALA A 17 -3.40 -8.71 -10.42
CA ALA A 17 -4.55 -8.81 -9.51
C ALA A 17 -4.84 -10.23 -9.01
N MET A 18 -4.24 -11.25 -9.63
CA MET A 18 -4.43 -12.66 -9.27
C MET A 18 -3.12 -13.42 -9.40
N THR A 19 -2.70 -14.07 -8.32
CA THR A 19 -1.54 -14.97 -8.30
C THR A 19 -2.00 -16.41 -8.55
N PRO A 20 -1.10 -17.35 -8.91
CA PRO A 20 -1.46 -18.76 -9.00
C PRO A 20 -2.08 -19.31 -7.69
N GLU A 21 -1.58 -18.85 -6.54
CA GLU A 21 -2.10 -19.23 -5.24
C GLU A 21 -3.53 -18.69 -5.00
N SER A 22 -3.76 -17.39 -5.23
CA SER A 22 -5.10 -16.82 -5.03
C SER A 22 -6.12 -17.38 -6.01
N ALA A 23 -5.70 -17.73 -7.23
CA ALA A 23 -6.54 -18.47 -8.18
C ALA A 23 -6.97 -19.84 -7.63
N GLY A 24 -6.06 -20.57 -6.99
CA GLY A 24 -6.37 -21.84 -6.31
C GLY A 24 -7.41 -21.68 -5.20
N LEU A 25 -7.38 -20.58 -4.46
CA LEU A 25 -8.41 -20.27 -3.45
C LEU A 25 -9.78 -19.97 -4.09
N LEU A 26 -9.81 -19.23 -5.20
CA LEU A 26 -11.04 -18.95 -5.94
C LEU A 26 -11.64 -20.23 -6.57
N GLN A 27 -10.81 -21.12 -7.08
CA GLN A 27 -11.23 -22.41 -7.63
C GLN A 27 -11.86 -23.31 -6.57
N LYS A 28 -11.36 -23.31 -5.34
CA LYS A 28 -11.98 -24.03 -4.21
C LYS A 28 -13.39 -23.53 -3.88
N LEU A 29 -13.71 -22.27 -4.20
CA LEU A 29 -15.05 -21.70 -4.10
C LEU A 29 -15.93 -22.00 -5.32
N GLY A 30 -15.44 -22.78 -6.29
CA GLY A 30 -16.18 -23.16 -7.50
C GLY A 30 -16.09 -22.14 -8.64
N HIS A 31 -15.07 -21.27 -8.65
CA HIS A 31 -14.85 -20.31 -9.73
C HIS A 31 -13.84 -20.81 -10.76
N GLU A 32 -14.05 -20.44 -12.02
CA GLU A 32 -13.05 -20.67 -13.07
C GLU A 32 -12.15 -19.43 -13.18
N CYS A 33 -10.84 -19.62 -13.19
CA CYS A 33 -9.88 -18.52 -13.22
C CYS A 33 -9.23 -18.39 -14.60
N PHE A 34 -9.13 -17.15 -15.07
CA PHE A 34 -8.56 -16.78 -16.35
C PHE A 34 -7.52 -15.68 -16.15
N ILE A 35 -6.41 -15.74 -16.89
CA ILE A 35 -5.36 -14.72 -16.84
C ILE A 35 -4.97 -14.34 -18.27
N GLU A 36 -4.70 -13.06 -18.52
CA GLU A 36 -4.05 -12.68 -19.79
C GLU A 36 -2.61 -13.20 -19.84
N ALA A 37 -2.18 -13.69 -21.01
CA ALA A 37 -0.81 -14.15 -21.24
C ALA A 37 0.22 -13.06 -20.87
N GLY A 38 1.19 -13.43 -20.04
CA GLY A 38 2.24 -12.55 -19.56
C GLY A 38 1.79 -11.52 -18.51
N ALA A 39 0.56 -11.58 -17.99
CA ALA A 39 0.08 -10.62 -16.99
C ALA A 39 0.88 -10.66 -15.67
N GLY A 40 1.26 -11.85 -15.22
CA GLY A 40 2.01 -12.03 -13.97
C GLY A 40 3.54 -11.93 -14.09
N ALA A 41 4.08 -11.75 -15.30
CA ALA A 41 5.52 -11.89 -15.56
C ALA A 41 6.36 -10.90 -14.73
N ALA A 42 5.95 -9.63 -14.66
CA ALA A 42 6.65 -8.62 -13.89
C ALA A 42 6.53 -8.83 -12.36
N ALA A 43 5.51 -9.56 -11.91
CA ALA A 43 5.32 -9.97 -10.51
C ALA A 43 6.04 -11.29 -10.18
N GLY A 44 6.76 -11.89 -11.14
CA GLY A 44 7.49 -13.15 -10.96
C GLY A 44 6.66 -14.42 -11.22
N PHE A 45 5.46 -14.30 -11.79
CA PHE A 45 4.60 -15.46 -12.11
C PHE A 45 4.56 -15.73 -13.61
N SER A 46 5.04 -16.91 -14.01
CA SER A 46 5.00 -17.32 -15.42
C SER A 46 3.63 -17.88 -15.83
N ASP A 47 3.30 -17.80 -17.12
CA ASP A 47 2.11 -18.43 -17.68
C ASP A 47 2.05 -19.94 -17.41
N ALA A 48 3.21 -20.59 -17.33
CA ALA A 48 3.32 -22.01 -16.97
C ALA A 48 2.87 -22.25 -15.52
N ALA A 49 3.23 -21.37 -14.58
CA ALA A 49 2.78 -21.46 -13.19
C ALA A 49 1.26 -21.30 -13.07
N TYR A 50 0.66 -20.39 -13.84
CA TYR A 50 -0.80 -20.26 -13.92
C TYR A 50 -1.47 -21.53 -14.48
N LYS A 51 -0.97 -22.08 -15.57
CA LYS A 51 -1.48 -23.34 -16.14
C LYS A 51 -1.38 -24.51 -15.16
N ALA A 52 -0.25 -24.63 -14.46
CA ALA A 52 -0.05 -25.65 -13.43
C ALA A 52 -1.04 -25.50 -12.26
N ALA A 53 -1.46 -24.27 -11.95
CA ALA A 53 -2.52 -23.98 -10.99
C ALA A 53 -3.95 -24.08 -11.59
N GLY A 54 -4.12 -24.67 -12.78
CA GLY A 54 -5.44 -24.84 -13.41
C GLY A 54 -6.09 -23.54 -13.92
N VAL A 55 -5.31 -22.46 -14.06
CA VAL A 55 -5.79 -21.18 -14.60
C VAL A 55 -5.72 -21.19 -16.12
N THR A 56 -6.79 -20.74 -16.77
CA THR A 56 -6.82 -20.63 -18.23
C THR A 56 -6.06 -19.38 -18.68
N VAL A 57 -4.98 -19.56 -19.43
CA VAL A 57 -4.20 -18.45 -20.00
C VAL A 57 -4.81 -18.01 -21.33
N VAL A 58 -5.26 -16.76 -21.40
CA VAL A 58 -5.93 -16.15 -22.55
C VAL A 58 -4.98 -15.25 -23.31
N LYS A 59 -4.90 -15.40 -24.63
CA LYS A 59 -3.88 -14.72 -25.47
C LYS A 59 -3.95 -13.18 -25.48
N THR A 60 -5.13 -12.59 -25.27
CA THR A 60 -5.32 -11.13 -25.36
C THR A 60 -6.30 -10.64 -24.31
N ALA A 61 -6.10 -9.40 -23.83
CA ALA A 61 -7.08 -8.70 -23.01
C ALA A 61 -8.48 -8.68 -23.64
N ALA A 62 -8.62 -8.48 -24.96
CA ALA A 62 -9.93 -8.40 -25.60
C ALA A 62 -10.70 -9.73 -25.51
N ALA A 63 -10.01 -10.86 -25.67
CA ALA A 63 -10.62 -12.18 -25.49
C ALA A 63 -10.94 -12.46 -24.01
N LEU A 64 -10.07 -12.03 -23.08
CA LEU A 64 -10.31 -12.17 -21.65
C LEU A 64 -11.57 -11.41 -21.23
N PHE A 65 -11.65 -10.12 -21.55
CA PHE A 65 -12.81 -9.28 -21.21
C PHE A 65 -14.12 -9.84 -21.78
N LYS A 66 -14.12 -10.47 -22.96
CA LYS A 66 -15.33 -11.10 -23.51
C LYS A 66 -15.71 -12.43 -22.85
N GLY A 67 -14.76 -13.11 -22.22
CA GLY A 67 -14.89 -14.49 -21.78
C GLY A 67 -15.19 -14.71 -20.29
N VAL A 68 -15.24 -13.63 -19.50
CA VAL A 68 -15.34 -13.69 -18.03
C VAL A 68 -16.52 -12.89 -17.48
N ASP A 69 -17.00 -13.25 -16.30
CA ASP A 69 -18.08 -12.54 -15.60
C ASP A 69 -17.53 -11.43 -14.69
N VAL A 70 -16.36 -11.68 -14.09
CA VAL A 70 -15.68 -10.76 -13.17
C VAL A 70 -14.30 -10.44 -13.71
N ILE A 71 -13.94 -9.16 -13.72
CA ILE A 71 -12.62 -8.65 -14.10
C ILE A 71 -11.96 -8.11 -12.83
N ALA A 72 -10.85 -8.71 -12.42
CA ALA A 72 -10.02 -8.23 -11.32
C ALA A 72 -8.79 -7.49 -11.88
N LYS A 73 -8.63 -6.23 -11.51
CA LYS A 73 -7.49 -5.37 -11.86
C LYS A 73 -6.88 -4.76 -10.61
N VAL A 74 -5.64 -4.31 -10.72
CA VAL A 74 -4.97 -3.57 -9.65
C VAL A 74 -5.37 -2.11 -9.75
N ARG A 75 -5.06 -1.46 -10.87
CA ARG A 75 -5.32 -0.03 -11.10
C ARG A 75 -6.71 0.21 -11.69
N PRO A 76 -7.22 1.45 -11.64
CA PRO A 76 -8.39 1.83 -12.43
C PRO A 76 -8.19 1.46 -13.90
N PRO A 77 -9.21 0.94 -14.59
CA PRO A 77 -9.11 0.68 -16.02
C PRO A 77 -8.90 1.99 -16.78
N SER A 78 -8.10 1.94 -17.83
CA SER A 78 -8.09 3.01 -18.84
C SER A 78 -9.43 3.13 -19.55
N ASP A 79 -9.70 4.25 -20.22
CA ASP A 79 -10.89 4.42 -21.06
C ASP A 79 -11.05 3.29 -22.10
N ALA A 80 -9.93 2.82 -22.66
CA ALA A 80 -9.92 1.76 -23.66
C ALA A 80 -10.28 0.39 -23.06
N GLU A 81 -9.90 0.12 -21.81
CA GLU A 81 -10.30 -1.08 -21.08
C GLU A 81 -11.75 -0.97 -20.58
N ALA A 82 -12.15 0.19 -20.05
CA ALA A 82 -13.51 0.43 -19.59
C ALA A 82 -14.54 0.30 -20.73
N LYS A 83 -14.19 0.71 -21.95
CA LYS A 83 -15.02 0.48 -23.16
C LYS A 83 -15.20 -1.00 -23.53
N ARG A 84 -14.40 -1.92 -22.97
CA ARG A 84 -14.52 -3.37 -23.20
C ARG A 84 -15.44 -4.05 -22.18
N LEU A 85 -15.80 -3.36 -21.10
CA LEU A 85 -16.77 -3.87 -20.14
C LEU A 85 -18.11 -4.10 -20.84
N ALA A 86 -18.80 -5.16 -20.45
CA ALA A 86 -20.11 -5.53 -20.95
C ALA A 86 -21.16 -5.46 -19.83
N LYS A 87 -22.42 -5.35 -20.24
CA LYS A 87 -23.56 -5.33 -19.33
C LYS A 87 -23.56 -6.56 -18.42
N GLY A 88 -23.65 -6.35 -17.12
CA GLY A 88 -23.68 -7.42 -16.11
C GLY A 88 -22.30 -7.94 -15.69
N GLN A 89 -21.20 -7.48 -16.29
CA GLN A 89 -19.86 -7.79 -15.79
C GLN A 89 -19.56 -7.01 -14.51
N THR A 90 -18.79 -7.64 -13.62
CA THR A 90 -18.28 -6.98 -12.42
C THR A 90 -16.81 -6.62 -12.59
N LEU A 91 -16.45 -5.36 -12.38
CA LEU A 91 -15.07 -4.90 -12.26
C LEU A 91 -14.70 -4.77 -10.78
N ILE A 92 -13.57 -5.33 -10.38
CA ILE A 92 -12.97 -5.17 -9.06
C ILE A 92 -11.58 -4.56 -9.24
N SER A 93 -11.36 -3.33 -8.78
CA SER A 93 -10.06 -2.66 -8.85
C SER A 93 -10.00 -1.49 -7.89
N PHE A 94 -8.83 -0.87 -7.73
CA PHE A 94 -8.84 0.55 -7.35
C PHE A 94 -9.59 1.35 -8.41
N PHE A 95 -10.35 2.36 -8.00
CA PHE A 95 -11.23 3.10 -8.91
C PHE A 95 -11.28 4.60 -8.61
N TYR A 96 -11.14 5.02 -7.35
CA TYR A 96 -11.10 6.43 -6.95
C TYR A 96 -12.30 7.23 -7.48
N PRO A 97 -13.55 6.85 -7.11
CA PRO A 97 -14.76 7.37 -7.73
C PRO A 97 -14.92 8.89 -7.56
N ALA A 98 -14.51 9.45 -6.42
CA ALA A 98 -14.59 10.88 -6.18
C ALA A 98 -13.70 11.71 -7.12
N GLN A 99 -12.63 11.11 -7.67
CA GLN A 99 -11.69 11.76 -8.58
C GLN A 99 -11.89 11.38 -10.05
N SER A 100 -12.76 10.41 -10.35
CA SER A 100 -12.81 9.75 -11.67
C SER A 100 -14.21 9.78 -12.29
N LYS A 101 -14.86 10.95 -12.29
CA LYS A 101 -16.26 11.10 -12.72
C LYS A 101 -16.53 10.54 -14.11
N GLU A 102 -15.67 10.85 -15.08
CA GLU A 102 -15.80 10.42 -16.48
C GLU A 102 -15.71 8.89 -16.60
N LEU A 103 -14.82 8.27 -15.82
CA LEU A 103 -14.67 6.82 -15.77
C LEU A 103 -15.91 6.15 -15.15
N MET A 104 -16.50 6.76 -14.12
CA MET A 104 -17.77 6.29 -13.53
C MET A 104 -18.90 6.31 -14.56
N GLU A 105 -19.04 7.43 -15.29
CA GLU A 105 -20.06 7.60 -16.33
C GLU A 105 -19.87 6.58 -17.46
N LEU A 106 -18.62 6.31 -17.85
CA LEU A 106 -18.29 5.31 -18.85
C LEU A 106 -18.65 3.89 -18.38
N ALA A 107 -18.26 3.50 -17.16
CA ALA A 107 -18.58 2.19 -16.61
C ALA A 107 -20.11 1.99 -16.47
N ASN A 108 -20.82 3.04 -16.03
CA ASN A 108 -22.28 3.05 -15.95
C ASN A 108 -22.93 2.90 -17.33
N LYS A 109 -22.42 3.60 -18.35
CA LYS A 109 -22.90 3.48 -19.74
C LYS A 109 -22.75 2.07 -20.29
N GLN A 110 -21.69 1.35 -19.93
CA GLN A 110 -21.51 -0.06 -20.31
C GLN A 110 -22.44 -1.02 -19.55
N GLY A 111 -23.06 -0.57 -18.45
CA GLY A 111 -23.91 -1.39 -17.59
C GLY A 111 -23.12 -2.39 -16.75
N ALA A 112 -21.88 -2.06 -16.40
CA ALA A 112 -21.02 -2.86 -15.53
C ALA A 112 -21.27 -2.54 -14.05
N THR A 113 -21.10 -3.53 -13.18
CA THR A 113 -21.03 -3.34 -11.73
C THR A 113 -19.58 -3.09 -11.34
N VAL A 114 -19.31 -2.08 -10.50
CA VAL A 114 -17.95 -1.74 -10.07
C VAL A 114 -17.83 -1.89 -8.55
N ILE A 115 -16.81 -2.61 -8.10
CA ILE A 115 -16.38 -2.70 -6.71
C ILE A 115 -15.05 -1.95 -6.58
N ALA A 116 -15.11 -0.76 -5.99
CA ALA A 116 -13.94 0.10 -5.77
C ALA A 116 -13.20 -0.32 -4.49
N MET A 117 -11.98 -0.86 -4.64
CA MET A 117 -11.18 -1.36 -3.52
C MET A 117 -10.67 -0.26 -2.59
N ASP A 118 -10.56 0.98 -3.07
CA ASP A 118 -10.26 2.17 -2.26
C ASP A 118 -11.43 2.60 -1.36
N MET A 119 -12.64 2.09 -1.61
CA MET A 119 -13.86 2.43 -0.85
C MET A 119 -14.24 1.36 0.18
N VAL A 120 -13.36 0.39 0.46
CA VAL A 120 -13.58 -0.60 1.52
C VAL A 120 -13.72 0.12 2.87
N PRO A 121 -14.84 -0.06 3.61
CA PRO A 121 -15.02 0.61 4.89
C PRO A 121 -13.96 0.18 5.91
N ARG A 122 -13.39 1.14 6.63
CA ARG A 122 -12.38 0.90 7.68
C ARG A 122 -13.02 0.43 8.99
N ILE A 123 -13.55 -0.78 8.97
CA ILE A 123 -14.17 -1.47 10.12
C ILE A 123 -13.52 -2.84 10.33
N SER A 124 -13.50 -3.35 11.56
CA SER A 124 -12.73 -4.54 11.93
C SER A 124 -13.01 -5.77 11.03
N ARG A 125 -14.27 -6.02 10.67
CA ARG A 125 -14.64 -7.15 9.81
C ARG A 125 -14.13 -7.04 8.37
N ALA A 126 -13.82 -5.83 7.90
CA ALA A 126 -13.40 -5.55 6.53
C ALA A 126 -11.87 -5.40 6.38
N GLN A 127 -11.10 -5.42 7.47
CA GLN A 127 -9.65 -5.26 7.46
C GLN A 127 -8.94 -6.26 6.52
N LYS A 128 -9.43 -7.51 6.45
CA LYS A 128 -8.88 -8.54 5.54
C LYS A 128 -9.07 -8.23 4.06
N MET A 129 -9.95 -7.29 3.72
CA MET A 129 -10.24 -6.85 2.35
C MET A 129 -9.61 -5.48 2.04
N ASP A 130 -8.96 -4.83 3.00
CA ASP A 130 -8.41 -3.49 2.84
C ASP A 130 -7.11 -3.51 2.02
N ALA A 131 -7.27 -3.22 0.73
CA ALA A 131 -6.15 -3.14 -0.21
C ALA A 131 -5.25 -1.92 0.04
N LEU A 132 -5.78 -0.81 0.60
CA LEU A 132 -4.97 0.37 0.91
C LEU A 132 -3.99 0.05 2.04
N SER A 133 -4.47 -0.58 3.12
CA SER A 133 -3.62 -0.99 4.24
C SER A 133 -2.56 -2.01 3.79
N SER A 134 -2.93 -2.96 2.93
CA SER A 134 -1.98 -3.94 2.37
C SER A 134 -0.86 -3.25 1.57
N MET A 135 -1.21 -2.29 0.70
CA MET A 135 -0.21 -1.56 -0.09
C MET A 135 0.62 -0.59 0.74
N ALA A 136 0.01 0.07 1.74
CA ALA A 136 0.71 0.95 2.66
C ALA A 136 1.78 0.20 3.47
N ASN A 137 1.47 -1.01 3.94
CA ASN A 137 2.42 -1.85 4.66
C ASN A 137 3.65 -2.20 3.79
N ILE A 138 3.41 -2.63 2.54
CA ILE A 138 4.48 -2.90 1.57
C ILE A 138 5.30 -1.64 1.28
N ALA A 139 4.64 -0.49 1.11
CA ALA A 139 5.30 0.78 0.82
C ALA A 139 6.22 1.23 1.97
N GLY A 140 5.79 1.10 3.21
CA GLY A 140 6.60 1.42 4.39
C GLY A 140 7.84 0.54 4.51
N TYR A 141 7.69 -0.78 4.31
CA TYR A 141 8.83 -1.70 4.21
C TYR A 141 9.77 -1.30 3.07
N ARG A 142 9.23 -1.07 1.87
CA ARG A 142 10.03 -0.75 0.68
C ARG A 142 10.79 0.57 0.84
N ALA A 143 10.20 1.58 1.48
CA ALA A 143 10.86 2.86 1.73
C ALA A 143 12.19 2.69 2.50
N VAL A 144 12.22 1.80 3.49
CA VAL A 144 13.44 1.50 4.26
C VAL A 144 14.48 0.78 3.40
N ILE A 145 14.05 -0.16 2.55
CA ILE A 145 14.96 -0.85 1.63
C ILE A 145 15.57 0.11 0.60
N GLU A 146 14.77 1.02 0.05
CA GLU A 146 15.28 2.07 -0.86
C GLU A 146 16.25 3.00 -0.14
N ALA A 147 15.94 3.40 1.11
CA ALA A 147 16.84 4.21 1.91
C ALA A 147 18.16 3.49 2.16
N GLY A 148 18.13 2.21 2.54
CA GLY A 148 19.33 1.38 2.73
C GLY A 148 20.17 1.21 1.46
N ASN A 149 19.55 1.10 0.29
CA ASN A 149 20.27 1.00 -0.98
C ASN A 149 20.95 2.32 -1.40
N ASN A 150 20.43 3.47 -0.94
CA ASN A 150 20.96 4.79 -1.28
C ASN A 150 21.84 5.41 -0.17
N PHE A 151 21.80 4.84 1.05
CA PHE A 151 22.56 5.34 2.19
C PHE A 151 23.93 4.66 2.30
N GLY A 152 25.00 5.44 2.32
CA GLY A 152 26.39 4.95 2.23
C GLY A 152 26.98 4.37 3.53
N ARG A 153 26.19 4.13 4.58
CA ARG A 153 26.63 3.57 5.87
C ARG A 153 25.71 2.44 6.30
N PHE A 154 26.15 1.67 7.30
CA PHE A 154 25.32 0.61 7.88
C PHE A 154 24.14 1.18 8.68
N PHE A 155 22.99 0.49 8.60
CA PHE A 155 21.88 0.71 9.54
C PHE A 155 22.26 0.25 10.94
N THR A 156 22.78 -0.99 11.05
CA THR A 156 23.17 -1.59 12.31
C THR A 156 24.49 -1.02 12.80
N GLY A 157 24.54 -0.60 14.05
CA GLY A 157 25.79 -0.27 14.73
C GLY A 157 26.63 -1.53 14.94
N GLN A 158 27.94 -1.43 14.75
CA GLN A 158 28.85 -2.58 14.85
C GLN A 158 30.12 -2.21 15.60
N VAL A 159 30.62 -3.15 16.41
CA VAL A 159 31.97 -3.10 16.98
C VAL A 159 32.79 -4.17 16.27
N THR A 160 33.86 -3.73 15.60
CA THR A 160 34.74 -4.61 14.82
C THR A 160 36.19 -4.42 15.26
N ALA A 161 37.10 -5.26 14.78
CA ALA A 161 38.54 -5.07 14.99
C ALA A 161 39.05 -3.72 14.44
N ALA A 162 38.37 -3.14 13.44
CA ALA A 162 38.73 -1.85 12.84
C ALA A 162 38.12 -0.64 13.56
N GLY A 163 37.34 -0.85 14.62
CA GLY A 163 36.68 0.21 15.39
C GLY A 163 35.17 0.06 15.49
N LYS A 164 34.53 1.08 16.07
CA LYS A 164 33.08 1.15 16.31
C LYS A 164 32.42 2.03 15.26
N VAL A 165 31.39 1.50 14.61
CA VAL A 165 30.49 2.24 13.70
C VAL A 165 29.16 2.44 14.41
N PRO A 166 28.68 3.67 14.58
CA PRO A 166 27.36 3.92 15.17
C PRO A 166 26.23 3.45 14.23
N PRO A 167 25.06 3.08 14.77
CA PRO A 167 23.87 2.80 13.96
C PRO A 167 23.37 4.06 13.25
N ALA A 168 22.66 3.87 12.15
CA ALA A 168 21.93 4.96 11.50
C ALA A 168 20.79 5.46 12.40
N LYS A 169 20.46 6.75 12.28
CA LYS A 169 19.28 7.36 12.92
C LYS A 169 18.20 7.63 11.88
N VAL A 170 17.02 7.06 12.09
CA VAL A 170 15.88 7.16 11.17
C VAL A 170 14.75 7.92 11.85
N LEU A 171 14.20 8.96 11.20
CA LEU A 171 12.98 9.64 11.63
C LEU A 171 11.82 9.27 10.72
N VAL A 172 10.74 8.73 11.30
CA VAL A 172 9.48 8.44 10.59
C VAL A 172 8.42 9.48 10.97
N VAL A 173 7.91 10.20 9.98
CA VAL A 173 6.87 11.23 10.17
C VAL A 173 5.53 10.70 9.68
N GLY A 174 4.63 10.43 10.62
CA GLY A 174 3.37 9.72 10.44
C GLY A 174 3.50 8.26 10.85
N ALA A 175 2.60 7.77 11.70
CA ALA A 175 2.53 6.39 12.19
C ALA A 175 1.18 5.75 11.82
N GLY A 176 0.75 5.97 10.56
CA GLY A 176 -0.22 5.11 9.91
C GLY A 176 0.39 3.74 9.54
N VAL A 177 -0.31 2.94 8.74
CA VAL A 177 0.14 1.59 8.37
C VAL A 177 1.52 1.58 7.68
N ALA A 178 1.79 2.56 6.81
CA ALA A 178 3.10 2.69 6.15
C ALA A 178 4.19 3.11 7.15
N GLY A 179 3.91 4.10 8.00
CA GLY A 179 4.83 4.57 9.03
C GLY A 179 5.23 3.46 10.00
N LEU A 180 4.26 2.70 10.52
CA LEU A 180 4.51 1.57 11.40
C LEU A 180 5.33 0.47 10.72
N ALA A 181 5.08 0.18 9.44
CA ALA A 181 5.90 -0.77 8.68
C ALA A 181 7.35 -0.26 8.51
N ALA A 182 7.53 1.04 8.25
CA ALA A 182 8.86 1.66 8.18
C ALA A 182 9.58 1.65 9.52
N ILE A 183 8.87 1.90 10.63
CA ILE A 183 9.40 1.80 12.00
C ILE A 183 9.90 0.38 12.27
N GLY A 184 9.04 -0.62 12.09
CA GLY A 184 9.41 -2.02 12.34
C GLY A 184 10.58 -2.50 11.47
N THR A 185 10.63 -2.07 10.20
CA THR A 185 11.75 -2.42 9.32
C THR A 185 13.04 -1.71 9.74
N SER A 186 12.99 -0.43 10.08
CA SER A 186 14.17 0.34 10.52
C SER A 186 14.76 -0.21 11.81
N THR A 187 13.91 -0.48 12.81
CA THR A 187 14.32 -1.07 14.08
C THR A 187 14.87 -2.49 13.90
N SER A 188 14.27 -3.32 13.03
CA SER A 188 14.79 -4.68 12.78
C SER A 188 16.15 -4.70 12.06
N LEU A 189 16.46 -3.66 11.28
CA LEU A 189 17.80 -3.42 10.71
C LEU A 189 18.79 -2.82 11.73
N GLY A 190 18.37 -2.57 12.97
CA GLY A 190 19.24 -2.08 14.05
C GLY A 190 19.53 -0.58 14.02
N ALA A 191 18.71 0.20 13.31
CA ALA A 191 18.77 1.66 13.38
C ALA A 191 18.18 2.17 14.70
N ILE A 192 18.61 3.36 15.12
CA ILE A 192 17.91 4.13 16.15
C ILE A 192 16.74 4.82 15.46
N THR A 193 15.53 4.39 15.79
CA THR A 193 14.30 4.86 15.12
C THR A 193 13.58 5.86 16.00
N TYR A 194 13.32 7.05 15.47
CA TYR A 194 12.44 8.07 16.00
C TYR A 194 11.14 8.08 15.19
N ALA A 195 10.01 8.34 15.83
CA ALA A 195 8.76 8.51 15.11
C ALA A 195 7.91 9.64 15.68
N PHE A 196 7.23 10.36 14.79
CA PHE A 196 6.29 11.41 15.13
C PHE A 196 4.93 11.09 14.52
N ASP A 197 3.85 11.25 15.28
CA ASP A 197 2.48 11.33 14.76
C ASP A 197 1.75 12.42 15.54
N VAL A 198 0.74 13.02 14.93
CA VAL A 198 -0.09 14.04 15.61
C VAL A 198 -1.07 13.42 16.60
N ARG A 199 -1.31 12.11 16.49
CA ARG A 199 -2.16 11.32 17.37
C ARG A 199 -1.35 10.84 18.58
N PRO A 200 -1.70 11.23 19.81
CA PRO A 200 -0.97 10.77 20.99
C PRO A 200 -1.19 9.27 21.26
N GLU A 201 -2.32 8.70 20.86
CA GLU A 201 -2.68 7.30 21.12
C GLU A 201 -1.79 6.28 20.41
N VAL A 202 -1.01 6.68 19.41
CA VAL A 202 -0.06 5.77 18.74
C VAL A 202 1.32 5.74 19.39
N ALA A 203 1.58 6.57 20.41
CA ALA A 203 2.87 6.59 21.10
C ALA A 203 3.23 5.23 21.71
N GLU A 204 2.31 4.61 22.46
CA GLU A 204 2.52 3.27 23.04
C GLU A 204 2.80 2.22 21.96
N GLN A 205 2.13 2.33 20.81
CA GLN A 205 2.36 1.42 19.68
C GLN A 205 3.77 1.59 19.11
N ILE A 206 4.22 2.84 18.91
CA ILE A 206 5.56 3.17 18.41
C ILE A 206 6.64 2.65 19.36
N GLU A 207 6.48 2.91 20.66
CA GLU A 207 7.42 2.47 21.70
C GLU A 207 7.47 0.95 21.81
N SER A 208 6.32 0.26 21.69
CA SER A 208 6.27 -1.21 21.68
C SER A 208 7.05 -1.83 20.52
N MET A 209 7.27 -1.06 19.44
CA MET A 209 8.08 -1.46 18.28
C MET A 209 9.56 -1.07 18.41
N GLY A 210 9.97 -0.50 19.55
CA GLY A 210 11.35 -0.13 19.84
C GLY A 210 11.79 1.20 19.24
N ALA A 211 10.86 2.06 18.84
CA ALA A 211 11.15 3.42 18.39
C ALA A 211 10.85 4.47 19.48
N GLU A 212 11.55 5.60 19.43
CA GLU A 212 11.33 6.73 20.34
C GLU A 212 10.23 7.64 19.78
N PHE A 213 9.17 7.87 20.55
CA PHE A 213 8.14 8.84 20.17
C PHE A 213 8.66 10.27 20.34
N VAL A 214 8.60 11.06 19.28
CA VAL A 214 9.01 12.46 19.29
C VAL A 214 7.86 13.30 19.84
N TYR A 215 7.92 13.61 21.13
CA TYR A 215 6.96 14.53 21.75
C TYR A 215 7.17 15.98 21.28
N LEU A 216 6.07 16.71 21.14
CA LEU A 216 6.08 18.17 21.02
C LEU A 216 5.79 18.77 22.39
N ASP A 217 6.60 19.75 22.79
CA ASP A 217 6.26 20.64 23.90
C ASP A 217 5.14 21.58 23.46
N PHE A 218 3.89 21.09 23.53
CA PHE A 218 2.70 21.85 23.17
C PHE A 218 1.57 21.58 24.17
N ALA A 219 0.99 22.65 24.72
CA ALA A 219 0.10 22.59 25.89
C ALA A 219 -1.39 22.40 25.57
N GLU A 220 -1.82 22.50 24.31
CA GLU A 220 -3.24 22.30 23.97
C GLU A 220 -3.60 20.81 23.86
N SER A 221 -4.79 20.48 24.37
CA SER A 221 -5.36 19.14 24.31
C SER A 221 -5.52 18.68 22.86
N GLN A 222 -4.74 17.68 22.47
CA GLN A 222 -4.88 17.01 21.18
C GLN A 222 -6.22 16.25 21.17
N THR A 223 -7.04 16.48 20.13
CA THR A 223 -8.32 15.81 19.96
C THR A 223 -8.08 14.33 19.61
N ASP A 224 -8.72 13.43 20.36
CA ASP A 224 -8.66 11.97 20.13
C ASP A 224 -9.12 11.60 18.71
N GLY A 225 -8.25 10.93 17.95
CA GLY A 225 -8.50 10.48 16.58
C GLY A 225 -9.55 9.37 16.46
N ALA A 226 -10.01 8.79 17.58
CA ALA A 226 -11.09 7.81 17.59
C ALA A 226 -12.40 8.37 16.99
N ALA A 227 -12.64 9.69 17.09
CA ALA A 227 -13.85 10.33 16.56
C ALA A 227 -13.89 10.43 15.02
N THR A 228 -12.74 10.34 14.33
CA THR A 228 -12.61 10.48 12.86
C THR A 228 -12.36 9.15 12.15
N GLY A 229 -12.49 8.01 12.86
CA GLY A 229 -12.14 6.70 12.31
C GLY A 229 -10.62 6.48 12.19
N GLY A 230 -9.83 7.10 13.09
CA GLY A 230 -8.38 6.95 13.17
C GLY A 230 -7.58 7.89 12.27
N TYR A 231 -8.22 8.87 11.63
CA TYR A 231 -7.54 9.88 10.81
C TYR A 231 -7.12 11.10 11.64
N ALA A 232 -5.91 11.60 11.39
CA ALA A 232 -5.45 12.86 11.95
C ALA A 232 -6.31 14.05 11.48
N ALA A 233 -6.69 14.93 12.41
CA ALA A 233 -7.31 16.21 12.08
C ALA A 233 -6.27 17.23 11.58
N PRO A 234 -6.64 18.24 10.78
CA PRO A 234 -5.74 19.33 10.40
C PRO A 234 -5.21 20.06 11.64
N SER A 235 -3.89 20.26 11.71
CA SER A 235 -3.23 20.90 12.85
C SER A 235 -3.37 22.43 12.84
N SER A 236 -3.37 23.06 14.02
CA SER A 236 -3.31 24.53 14.15
C SER A 236 -1.98 25.09 13.64
N PRO A 237 -1.92 26.36 13.21
CA PRO A 237 -0.66 27.01 12.83
C PRO A 237 0.42 26.93 13.90
N GLU A 238 0.04 27.07 15.18
CA GLU A 238 0.92 27.02 16.35
C GLU A 238 1.50 25.61 16.54
N PHE A 239 0.67 24.56 16.38
CA PHE A 239 1.13 23.18 16.41
C PHE A 239 2.13 22.91 15.28
N ARG A 240 1.86 23.42 14.08
CA ARG A 240 2.77 23.28 12.93
C ARG A 240 4.11 23.97 13.18
N GLU A 241 4.11 25.14 13.81
CA GLU A 241 5.36 25.83 14.16
C GLU A 241 6.18 25.06 15.20
N ALA A 242 5.53 24.54 16.26
CA ALA A 242 6.18 23.69 17.25
C ALA A 242 6.76 22.41 16.62
N GLN A 243 6.00 21.76 15.73
CA GLN A 243 6.44 20.61 14.95
C GLN A 243 7.69 20.92 14.11
N LEU A 244 7.64 22.00 13.31
CA LEU A 244 8.78 22.42 12.48
C LEU A 244 10.00 22.77 13.33
N LYS A 245 9.81 23.40 14.50
CA LYS A 245 10.90 23.68 15.44
C LYS A 245 11.55 22.38 15.92
N LYS A 246 10.77 21.38 16.34
CA LYS A 246 11.31 20.09 16.80
C LYS A 246 12.01 19.33 15.70
N PHE A 247 11.46 19.31 14.47
CA PHE A 247 12.13 18.66 13.34
C PHE A 247 13.44 19.34 12.97
N ARG A 248 13.54 20.67 13.05
CA ARG A 248 14.81 21.40 12.84
C ARG A 248 15.85 21.11 13.91
N GLU A 249 15.42 20.90 15.16
CA GLU A 249 16.30 20.49 16.25
C GLU A 249 16.89 19.09 16.01
N LEU A 250 16.07 18.15 15.52
CA LEU A 250 16.51 16.77 15.24
C LEU A 250 17.31 16.63 13.95
N ALA A 251 17.01 17.42 12.91
CA ALA A 251 17.54 17.25 11.55
C ALA A 251 19.08 17.07 11.46
N PRO A 252 19.92 17.78 12.21
CA PRO A 252 21.38 17.60 12.15
C PRO A 252 21.85 16.20 12.56
N GLU A 253 21.06 15.49 13.35
CA GLU A 253 21.39 14.18 13.91
C GLU A 253 20.74 13.03 13.14
N ILE A 254 19.81 13.29 12.21
CA ILE A 254 19.06 12.25 11.49
C ILE A 254 19.73 11.94 10.16
N ASP A 255 19.97 10.65 9.90
CA ASP A 255 20.54 10.19 8.64
C ASP A 255 19.47 10.01 7.55
N ILE A 256 18.28 9.53 7.95
CA ILE A 256 17.20 9.14 7.04
C ILE A 256 15.86 9.65 7.56
N VAL A 257 15.07 10.29 6.70
CA VAL A 257 13.71 10.72 7.01
C VAL A 257 12.73 9.99 6.09
N ILE A 258 11.70 9.36 6.66
CA ILE A 258 10.60 8.74 5.93
C ILE A 258 9.31 9.47 6.28
N THR A 259 8.67 10.11 5.30
CA THR A 259 7.43 10.87 5.50
C THR A 259 6.23 10.12 4.92
N THR A 260 5.20 9.91 5.73
CA THR A 260 3.94 9.24 5.34
C THR A 260 2.69 10.01 5.76
N ALA A 261 2.85 11.30 6.10
CA ALA A 261 1.77 12.21 6.49
C ALA A 261 1.01 12.76 5.28
#